data_AF-A0A3Q9WMF5-F1
#
_entry.id   AF-A0A3Q9WMF5-F1
#
_cell.length_a   1.000
_cell.length_b   1.000
_cell.length_c   1.000
_cell.angle_alpha   90.00
_cell.angle_beta   90.00
_cell.angle_gamma   90.00
#
_symmetry.space_group_name_H-M   'P 1'
#
loop_
_entity.id
_entity.type
_entity.pdbx_description
1 polymer ?
#
loop_
_entity_poly.entity_id
_entity_poly.type
_entity_poly.pdbx_seq_one_letter_code
_entity_poly.pdbx_strand_id
1 'polypeptide(L)'
;MDEVAAIPEDVERILQHLATMAAGYSTGLKWNEEAKLKADLMNTPNRWRHVSVQAASKRLLSLGMSPEDTRTLTEYISRAQSGKRLVPHKSYRDFKFN
;
A
#
# COMPACT_ATOMS: atom_id res chain seq x y z
N MET A 1 11.87 23.30 -4.68
CA MET A 1 11.62 22.15 -5.58
C MET A 1 11.50 20.96 -4.64
N ASP A 2 10.28 20.56 -4.31
CA ASP A 2 10.06 19.46 -3.36
C ASP A 2 10.75 18.21 -3.88
N GLU A 3 11.84 17.83 -3.21
CA GLU A 3 12.54 16.59 -3.44
C GLU A 3 11.53 15.48 -3.14
N VAL A 4 11.03 14.82 -4.18
CA VAL A 4 10.16 13.66 -4.01
C VAL A 4 11.05 12.59 -3.41
N ALA A 5 11.03 12.47 -2.07
CA ALA A 5 11.77 11.45 -1.36
C ALA A 5 11.50 10.11 -2.08
N ALA A 6 12.56 9.53 -2.64
CA ALA A 6 12.44 8.38 -3.51
C ALA A 6 11.75 7.25 -2.73
N ILE A 7 10.71 6.67 -3.34
CA ILE A 7 10.05 5.51 -2.76
C ILE A 7 11.08 4.36 -2.75
N PRO A 8 11.31 3.69 -1.60
CA PRO A 8 12.19 2.53 -1.54
C PRO A 8 11.79 1.48 -2.60
N GLU A 9 12.78 0.82 -3.20
CA GLU A 9 12.54 -0.09 -4.34
C GLU A 9 11.59 -1.26 -3.97
N ASP A 10 11.68 -1.78 -2.75
CA ASP A 10 10.77 -2.82 -2.27
C ASP A 10 9.33 -2.32 -2.14
N VAL A 11 9.13 -1.10 -1.61
CA VAL A 11 7.82 -0.44 -1.56
C VAL A 11 7.28 -0.18 -2.97
N GLU A 12 8.13 0.30 -3.89
CA GLU A 12 7.77 0.56 -5.27
C GLU A 12 7.23 -0.72 -5.96
N ARG A 13 7.89 -1.87 -5.77
CA ARG A 13 7.40 -3.17 -6.27
C ARG A 13 6.03 -3.55 -5.69
N ILE A 14 5.80 -3.27 -4.41
CA ILE A 14 4.50 -3.52 -3.77
C ILE A 14 3.42 -2.63 -4.39
N LEU A 15 3.69 -1.33 -4.60
CA LEU A 15 2.73 -0.42 -5.22
C LEU A 15 2.39 -0.85 -6.66
N GLN A 16 3.38 -1.28 -7.44
CA GLN A 16 3.19 -1.85 -8.79
C GLN A 16 2.35 -3.13 -8.76
N HIS A 17 2.61 -4.02 -7.81
CA HIS A 17 1.84 -5.25 -7.63
C HIS A 17 0.36 -4.93 -7.34
N LEU A 18 0.09 -4.03 -6.40
CA LEU A 18 -1.27 -3.64 -6.03
C LEU A 18 -2.01 -2.97 -7.21
N ALA A 19 -1.33 -2.10 -7.96
CA ALA A 19 -1.91 -1.49 -9.17
C ALA A 19 -2.21 -2.53 -10.25
N THR A 20 -1.30 -3.48 -10.48
CA THR A 20 -1.50 -4.58 -11.43
C THR A 20 -2.69 -5.46 -11.02
N MET A 21 -2.83 -5.77 -9.73
CA MET A 21 -3.95 -6.55 -9.22
C MET A 21 -5.28 -5.79 -9.33
N ALA A 22 -5.29 -4.47 -9.11
CA ALA A 22 -6.48 -3.65 -9.31
C ALA A 22 -6.89 -3.58 -10.80
N ALA A 23 -5.93 -3.40 -11.71
CA ALA A 23 -6.19 -3.32 -13.14
C ALA A 23 -6.76 -4.63 -13.75
N GLY A 24 -6.50 -5.77 -13.12
CA GLY A 24 -7.03 -7.07 -13.54
C GLY A 24 -8.53 -7.25 -13.34
N TYR A 25 -9.23 -6.29 -12.69
CA TYR A 25 -10.65 -6.40 -12.37
C TYR A 25 -11.39 -5.09 -12.64
N SER A 26 -12.63 -5.20 -13.14
CA SER A 26 -13.50 -4.05 -13.38
C SER A 26 -13.98 -3.36 -12.11
N THR A 27 -13.90 -4.03 -10.96
CA THR A 27 -14.34 -3.52 -9.65
C THR A 27 -13.22 -2.86 -8.84
N GLY A 28 -12.02 -2.75 -9.39
CA GLY A 28 -10.86 -2.22 -8.67
C GLY A 28 -10.18 -3.25 -7.76
N LEU A 29 -9.50 -2.76 -6.72
CA LEU A 29 -8.68 -3.59 -5.85
C LEU A 29 -9.53 -4.59 -5.05
N LYS A 30 -9.10 -5.85 -5.02
CA LYS A 30 -9.80 -6.88 -4.26
C LYS A 30 -9.47 -6.82 -2.77
N TRP A 31 -10.45 -7.19 -1.95
CA TRP A 31 -10.34 -7.25 -0.48
C TRP A 31 -9.14 -8.07 0.03
N ASN A 32 -8.72 -9.10 -0.72
CA ASN A 32 -7.59 -9.95 -0.33
C ASN A 32 -6.25 -9.21 -0.47
N GLU A 33 -6.11 -8.32 -1.45
CA GLU A 33 -4.92 -7.47 -1.59
C GLU A 33 -4.87 -6.39 -0.52
N GLU A 34 -6.02 -5.83 -0.12
CA GLU A 34 -6.10 -4.98 1.07
C GLU A 34 -5.69 -5.72 2.35
N ALA A 35 -6.14 -6.97 2.52
CA ALA A 35 -5.79 -7.78 3.68
C ALA A 35 -4.29 -8.08 3.73
N LYS A 36 -3.66 -8.38 2.59
CA LYS A 36 -2.20 -8.55 2.47
C LYS A 36 -1.44 -7.27 2.79
N LEU A 37 -1.87 -6.13 2.27
CA LEU A 37 -1.23 -4.84 2.59
C LEU A 37 -1.32 -4.52 4.09
N LYS A 38 -2.50 -4.70 4.70
CA LYS A 38 -2.67 -4.52 6.15
C LYS A 38 -1.72 -5.42 6.95
N ALA A 39 -1.55 -6.68 6.53
CA ALA A 39 -0.64 -7.60 7.18
C ALA A 39 0.82 -7.17 7.02
N ASP A 40 1.23 -6.81 5.80
CA ASP A 40 2.58 -6.36 5.52
C ASP A 40 2.96 -5.10 6.32
N LEU A 41 2.05 -4.12 6.39
CA LEU A 41 2.21 -2.91 7.20
C LEU A 41 2.42 -3.21 8.69
N MET A 42 1.76 -4.24 9.23
CA MET A 42 1.91 -4.65 10.63
C MET A 42 3.15 -5.53 10.86
N ASN A 43 3.55 -6.31 9.86
CA ASN A 43 4.63 -7.29 9.97
C ASN A 43 5.99 -6.72 9.56
N THR A 44 6.02 -5.62 8.81
CA THR A 44 7.24 -4.94 8.32
C THR A 44 7.16 -3.41 8.47
N PRO A 45 6.82 -2.87 9.66
CA PRO A 45 6.57 -1.44 9.84
C PRO A 45 7.76 -0.55 9.44
N ASN A 46 8.99 -1.04 9.60
CA ASN A 46 10.20 -0.32 9.24
C ASN A 46 10.29 -0.01 7.73
N ARG A 47 9.79 -0.90 6.86
CA ARG A 47 9.74 -0.69 5.41
C ARG A 47 8.95 0.56 5.06
N TRP A 48 7.83 0.76 5.76
CA TRP A 48 6.87 1.82 5.47
C TRP A 48 7.15 3.11 6.22
N ARG A 49 7.98 3.08 7.27
CA ARG A 49 8.18 4.22 8.19
C ARG A 49 8.66 5.49 7.50
N HIS A 50 9.47 5.37 6.46
CA HIS A 50 10.08 6.51 5.76
C HIS A 50 9.37 6.86 4.44
N VAL A 51 8.30 6.14 4.09
CA VAL A 51 7.55 6.37 2.86
C VAL A 51 6.63 7.57 3.04
N SER A 52 6.77 8.59 2.21
CA SER A 52 5.78 9.68 2.16
C SER A 52 4.44 9.14 1.63
N VAL A 53 3.37 9.31 2.41
CA VAL A 53 2.01 8.94 1.99
C VAL A 53 1.62 9.67 0.70
N GLN A 54 2.05 10.92 0.55
CA GLN A 54 1.81 11.70 -0.66
C GLN A 54 2.57 11.14 -1.87
N ALA A 55 3.81 10.69 -1.68
CA ALA A 55 4.58 10.04 -2.75
C ALA A 55 3.93 8.72 -3.17
N ALA A 56 3.53 7.88 -2.21
CA ALA A 56 2.82 6.64 -2.48
C ALA A 56 1.49 6.89 -3.22
N SER A 57 0.73 7.92 -2.82
CA SER A 57 -0.50 8.34 -3.49
C SER A 57 -0.27 8.74 -4.95
N LYS A 58 0.67 9.66 -5.19
CA LYS A 58 1.05 10.09 -6.56
C LYS A 58 1.49 8.89 -7.40
N ARG A 59 2.22 7.95 -6.79
CA ARG A 59 2.72 6.78 -7.50
C ARG A 59 1.59 5.83 -7.91
N LEU A 60 0.70 5.47 -7.01
CA LEU A 60 -0.46 4.63 -7.30
C LEU A 60 -1.35 5.24 -8.40
N LEU A 61 -1.59 6.55 -8.37
CA LEU A 61 -2.31 7.27 -9.43
C LEU A 61 -1.57 7.20 -10.78
N SER A 62 -0.24 7.39 -10.77
CA SER A 62 0.57 7.27 -11.99
C SER A 62 0.56 5.85 -12.59
N LEU A 63 0.31 4.84 -11.76
CA LEU A 63 0.18 3.44 -12.17
C LEU A 63 -1.24 3.09 -12.66
N GLY A 64 -2.13 4.09 -12.76
CA GLY A 64 -3.50 3.92 -13.26
C GLY A 64 -4.49 3.37 -12.24
N MET A 65 -4.12 3.34 -10.95
CA MET A 65 -5.05 2.94 -9.90
C MET A 65 -6.15 3.99 -9.73
N SER A 66 -7.38 3.54 -9.44
CA SER A 66 -8.51 4.44 -9.18
C SER A 66 -8.22 5.38 -8.00
N PRO A 67 -8.79 6.60 -7.96
CA PRO A 67 -8.67 7.49 -6.81
C PRO A 67 -9.19 6.88 -5.51
N GLU A 68 -10.24 6.05 -5.60
CA GLU A 68 -10.87 5.39 -4.44
C GLU A 68 -9.96 4.31 -3.84
N ASP A 69 -9.40 3.43 -4.66
CA ASP A 69 -8.43 2.43 -4.23
C ASP A 69 -7.17 3.12 -3.68
N THR A 70 -6.68 4.14 -4.37
CA THR A 70 -5.51 4.91 -3.92
C THR A 70 -5.74 5.52 -2.55
N ARG A 71 -6.90 6.14 -2.33
CA ARG A 71 -7.27 6.71 -1.02
C ARG A 71 -7.30 5.64 0.06
N THR A 72 -7.89 4.49 -0.23
CA THR A 72 -7.98 3.37 0.71
C THR A 72 -6.60 2.87 1.13
N LEU A 73 -5.69 2.65 0.18
CA LEU A 73 -4.34 2.16 0.49
C LEU A 73 -3.50 3.20 1.24
N THR A 74 -3.58 4.46 0.83
CA THR A 74 -2.84 5.55 1.49
C THR A 74 -3.34 5.81 2.91
N GLU A 75 -4.64 5.60 3.18
CA GLU A 75 -5.18 5.61 4.54
C GLU A 75 -4.57 4.49 5.40
N TYR A 76 -4.44 3.27 4.88
CA TYR A 76 -3.79 2.17 5.61
C TYR A 76 -2.32 2.49 5.93
N ILE A 77 -1.57 3.00 4.96
CA ILE A 77 -0.17 3.41 5.16
C ILE A 77 -0.08 4.47 6.27
N SER A 78 -0.89 5.54 6.19
CA SER A 78 -0.92 6.62 7.18
C SER A 78 -1.30 6.13 8.59
N ARG A 79 -2.29 5.23 8.68
CA ARG A 79 -2.70 4.61 9.96
C ARG A 79 -1.59 3.76 10.56
N ALA A 80 -0.91 2.94 9.77
CA ALA A 80 0.21 2.14 10.24
C ALA A 80 1.38 3.02 10.73
N GLN A 81 1.72 4.07 9.98
CA GLN A 81 2.79 5.02 10.35
C GLN A 81 2.48 5.81 11.61
N SER A 82 1.19 6.09 11.90
CA SER A 82 0.74 6.71 13.15
C SER A 82 0.61 5.74 14.33
N GLY A 83 1.08 4.49 14.18
CA GLY A 83 1.04 3.47 15.22
C GLY A 83 -0.33 2.82 15.43
N LYS A 84 -1.32 3.07 14.56
CA LYS A 84 -2.63 2.43 14.64
C LYS A 84 -2.56 1.01 14.11
N ARG A 85 -3.08 0.07 14.90
CA ARG A 85 -3.19 -1.33 14.48
C ARG A 85 -4.21 -1.48 13.34
N LEU A 86 -3.77 -2.14 12.27
CA LEU A 86 -4.64 -2.64 11.21
C LEU A 86 -4.98 -4.10 11.50
N VAL A 87 -6.21 -4.51 11.20
CA VAL A 87 -6.65 -5.90 11.38
C VAL A 87 -6.74 -6.55 10.01
N PRO A 88 -5.70 -7.31 9.57
CA PRO A 88 -5.81 -8.11 8.36
C PRO A 88 -6.78 -9.29 8.57
N HIS A 89 -7.32 -9.81 7.48
CA HIS A 89 -8.09 -11.04 7.54
C HIS A 89 -7.23 -12.20 8.05
N LYS A 90 -7.81 -13.13 8.83
CA LYS A 90 -7.07 -14.18 9.56
C LYS A 90 -6.10 -14.99 8.68
N SER A 91 -6.51 -15.30 7.45
CA SER A 91 -5.71 -16.10 6.50
C SER A 91 -4.44 -15.40 6.01
N TYR A 92 -4.33 -14.09 6.22
CA TYR A 92 -3.20 -13.27 5.76
C TYR A 92 -2.42 -12.64 6.91
N ARG A 93 -2.73 -12.95 8.18
CA ARG A 93 -2.16 -12.23 9.33
C ARG A 93 -0.63 -12.17 9.36
N ASP A 94 0.03 -13.21 8.87
CA ASP A 94 1.50 -13.37 8.86
C ASP A 94 2.11 -13.03 7.48
N PHE A 95 1.30 -12.53 6.54
CA PHE A 95 1.73 -12.21 5.19
C PHE A 95 2.72 -11.04 5.18
N LYS A 96 3.72 -11.15 4.29
CA LYS A 96 4.69 -10.11 3.95
C LYS A 96 4.91 -10.16 2.44
N PHE A 97 5.00 -9.01 1.80
CA PHE A 97 5.52 -8.93 0.44
C PHE A 97 7.05 -9.11 0.46
N ASN A 98 7.56 -9.77 -0.58
CA ASN A 98 8.98 -10.02 -0.79
C ASN A 98 9.63 -8.87 -1.56
#